data_AF-A0A3G9G3Y8-F1
#
_entry.id   AF-A0A3G9G3Y8-F1
#
_cell.length_a   1.000
_cell.length_b   1.000
_cell.length_c   1.000
_cell.angle_alpha   90.00
_cell.angle_beta   90.00
_cell.angle_gamma   90.00
#
_symmetry.space_group_name_H-M   'P 1'
#
loop_
_entity.id
_entity.type
_entity.pdbx_description
1 polymer ?
#
loop_
_entity_poly.entity_id
_entity_poly.type
_entity_poly.pdbx_seq_one_letter_code
_entity_poly.pdbx_strand_id
1 'polypeptide(L)'
;MKRLLIVATLALSASLSGCALLPIAEPARIDFVVINDTPYDDTDRAMLAKAIPAVKAQTPPFILHVGDTQSGGEVCGPPDAAFAKMLADLKPIPVFYTPGDNEWTDCDRKDDPATGRRFSELHRLEGLRQRVFATPPVRDTKWHYAQQPDMPENARFDYGRFVVVTMNVVGTNNGRDLVMGDDLRVATRAADARDAHNVAWLKAAFAHARKRGAAAVIVATQADMFNEKAEARFVPCHDVAADDNRLCDGFLPVRAALIHESRAFGRPVFLIHGDTSPFTLTQGDLPGNSLTDKAGNLWRLNAAGDAGADKDKSWGVRDVTTVSVDLSKAQPISARGLLTGEVPGRETPGPDTD
;
A
#
# COMPACT_ATOMS: atom_id res chain seq x y z
N MET A 1 87.32 0.43 -34.20
CA MET A 1 86.74 0.12 -32.87
C MET A 1 85.24 0.36 -32.92
N LYS A 2 84.46 -0.66 -32.53
CA LYS A 2 83.03 -0.67 -32.13
C LYS A 2 81.95 -0.19 -33.13
N ARG A 3 81.30 -1.16 -33.78
CA ARG A 3 79.97 -1.06 -34.40
C ARG A 3 78.91 -1.12 -33.29
N LEU A 4 77.95 -0.19 -33.29
CA LEU A 4 76.82 -0.15 -32.35
C LEU A 4 75.60 -0.80 -33.04
N LEU A 5 75.14 -1.95 -32.54
CA LEU A 5 73.84 -2.53 -32.92
C LEU A 5 72.75 -1.83 -32.11
N ILE A 6 71.74 -1.30 -32.78
CA ILE A 6 70.48 -0.86 -32.18
C ILE A 6 69.51 -2.02 -32.29
N VAL A 7 69.16 -2.63 -31.16
CA VAL A 7 68.10 -3.64 -31.06
C VAL A 7 66.80 -2.89 -30.77
N ALA A 8 65.87 -2.91 -31.72
CA ALA A 8 64.53 -2.38 -31.54
C ALA A 8 63.65 -3.45 -30.88
N THR A 9 63.29 -3.24 -29.61
CA THR A 9 62.37 -4.11 -28.87
C THR A 9 60.93 -3.76 -29.26
N LEU A 10 60.26 -4.65 -29.98
CA LEU A 10 58.83 -4.55 -30.30
C LEU A 10 58.03 -4.89 -29.02
N ALA A 11 57.40 -3.89 -28.40
CA ALA A 11 56.45 -4.12 -27.32
C ALA A 11 55.10 -4.53 -27.91
N LEU A 12 54.74 -5.80 -27.76
CA LEU A 12 53.46 -6.36 -28.18
C LEU A 12 52.40 -6.05 -27.11
N SER A 13 51.60 -5.00 -27.33
CA SER A 13 50.47 -4.65 -26.48
C SER A 13 49.35 -5.67 -26.66
N ALA A 14 49.23 -6.63 -25.74
CA ALA A 14 48.12 -7.58 -25.71
C ALA A 14 46.84 -6.86 -25.24
N SER A 15 45.96 -6.52 -26.19
CA SER A 15 44.62 -6.00 -25.93
C SER A 15 43.76 -7.11 -25.30
N LEU A 16 43.70 -7.15 -23.97
CA LEU A 16 42.69 -7.92 -23.25
C LEU A 16 41.32 -7.29 -23.50
N SER A 17 40.65 -7.71 -24.57
CA SER A 17 39.20 -7.51 -24.74
C SER A 17 38.49 -8.32 -23.65
N GLY A 18 38.39 -7.72 -22.47
CA GLY A 18 37.50 -8.20 -21.42
C GLY A 18 36.07 -8.12 -21.95
N CYS A 19 35.49 -9.25 -22.32
CA CYS A 19 34.04 -9.41 -22.31
C CYS A 19 33.59 -9.15 -20.87
N ALA A 20 33.25 -7.89 -20.56
CA ALA A 20 32.45 -7.58 -19.40
C ALA A 20 31.14 -8.32 -19.61
N LEU A 21 30.99 -9.47 -18.94
CA LEU A 21 29.71 -10.11 -18.73
C LEU A 21 28.83 -9.04 -18.10
N LEU A 22 27.93 -8.45 -18.91
CA LEU A 22 26.91 -7.55 -18.40
C LEU A 22 26.21 -8.31 -17.27
N PRO A 23 26.10 -7.74 -16.06
CA PRO A 23 25.40 -8.40 -14.98
C PRO A 23 24.01 -8.78 -15.50
N ILE A 24 23.66 -10.07 -15.37
CA ILE A 24 22.33 -10.56 -15.71
C ILE A 24 21.37 -9.69 -14.91
N ALA A 25 20.65 -8.80 -15.61
CA ALA A 25 19.71 -7.91 -14.95
C ALA A 25 18.71 -8.79 -14.20
N GLU A 26 18.63 -8.60 -12.88
CA GLU A 26 17.60 -9.27 -12.07
C GLU A 26 16.25 -9.13 -12.76
N PRO A 27 15.39 -10.17 -12.68
CA PRO A 27 14.09 -10.15 -13.34
C PRO A 27 13.37 -8.86 -12.98
N ALA A 28 12.99 -8.10 -14.00
CA ALA A 28 12.10 -6.96 -13.87
C ALA A 28 10.65 -7.45 -13.71
N ARG A 29 10.47 -8.55 -12.97
CA ARG A 29 9.20 -9.19 -12.69
C ARG A 29 9.13 -9.62 -11.24
N ILE A 30 7.95 -9.45 -10.65
CA ILE A 30 7.62 -9.97 -9.33
C ILE A 30 6.16 -10.42 -9.29
N ASP A 31 5.92 -11.57 -8.69
CA ASP A 31 4.58 -12.10 -8.43
C ASP A 31 4.39 -12.17 -6.90
N PHE A 32 3.34 -11.55 -6.37
CA PHE A 32 3.04 -11.47 -4.93
C PHE A 32 1.53 -11.50 -4.68
N VAL A 33 1.13 -11.52 -3.40
CA VAL A 33 -0.29 -11.56 -3.00
C VAL A 33 -0.64 -10.31 -2.21
N VAL A 34 -1.87 -9.82 -2.41
CA VAL A 34 -2.50 -8.74 -1.64
C VAL A 34 -3.71 -9.31 -0.91
N ILE A 35 -3.85 -8.95 0.37
CA ILE A 35 -5.01 -9.25 1.22
C ILE A 35 -5.50 -7.90 1.76
N ASN A 36 -6.81 -7.66 1.75
CA ASN A 36 -7.44 -6.43 2.26
C ASN A 36 -8.90 -6.69 2.58
N ASP A 37 -9.50 -5.82 3.39
CA ASP A 37 -10.95 -5.75 3.60
C ASP A 37 -11.57 -7.12 3.93
N THR A 38 -10.83 -7.92 4.71
CA THR A 38 -11.20 -9.29 5.03
C THR A 38 -10.45 -9.79 6.27
N PRO A 39 -11.14 -10.43 7.22
CA PRO A 39 -12.56 -10.77 7.20
C PRO A 39 -13.49 -9.71 7.82
N TYR A 40 -14.62 -9.43 7.18
CA TYR A 40 -15.74 -8.68 7.76
C TYR A 40 -16.83 -9.58 8.32
N ASP A 41 -17.04 -10.75 7.71
CA ASP A 41 -18.09 -11.69 8.12
C ASP A 41 -17.62 -13.16 8.12
N ASP A 42 -18.53 -14.09 8.44
CA ASP A 42 -18.23 -15.53 8.44
C ASP A 42 -17.94 -16.08 7.03
N THR A 43 -18.47 -15.44 5.99
CA THR A 43 -18.22 -15.82 4.60
C THR A 43 -16.79 -15.47 4.21
N ASP A 44 -16.29 -14.32 4.64
CA ASP A 44 -14.91 -13.93 4.49
C ASP A 44 -13.96 -14.85 5.25
N ARG A 45 -14.30 -15.19 6.50
CA ARG A 45 -13.53 -16.18 7.28
C ARG A 45 -13.46 -17.52 6.55
N ALA A 46 -14.56 -17.97 5.95
CA ALA A 46 -14.60 -19.19 5.16
C ALA A 46 -13.82 -19.08 3.84
N MET A 47 -13.78 -17.89 3.21
CA MET A 47 -12.95 -17.60 2.05
C MET A 47 -11.47 -17.66 2.42
N LEU A 48 -11.05 -16.96 3.48
CA LEU A 48 -9.67 -16.95 3.96
C LEU A 48 -9.16 -18.35 4.36
N ALA A 49 -10.02 -19.17 4.97
CA ALA A 49 -9.68 -20.56 5.29
C ALA A 49 -9.29 -21.39 4.04
N LYS A 50 -9.83 -21.05 2.87
CA LYS A 50 -9.46 -21.66 1.57
C LYS A 50 -8.29 -20.93 0.91
N ALA A 51 -8.26 -19.60 0.99
CA ALA A 51 -7.26 -18.76 0.36
C ALA A 51 -5.87 -18.97 0.99
N ILE A 52 -5.74 -19.05 2.31
CA ILE A 52 -4.45 -19.16 2.99
C ILE A 52 -3.63 -20.38 2.49
N PRO A 53 -4.17 -21.61 2.43
CA PRO A 53 -3.47 -22.74 1.80
C PRO A 53 -3.09 -22.49 0.33
N ALA A 54 -3.97 -21.87 -0.46
CA ALA A 54 -3.71 -21.57 -1.87
C ALA A 54 -2.62 -20.51 -2.06
N VAL A 55 -2.55 -19.49 -1.18
CA VAL A 55 -1.47 -18.51 -1.13
C VAL A 55 -0.15 -19.21 -0.85
N LYS A 56 -0.12 -20.11 0.13
CA LYS A 56 1.10 -20.87 0.48
C LYS A 56 1.57 -21.77 -0.67
N ALA A 57 0.64 -22.35 -1.42
CA ALA A 57 0.96 -23.18 -2.59
C ALA A 57 1.62 -22.39 -3.74
N GLN A 58 1.34 -21.07 -3.86
CA GLN A 58 2.01 -20.21 -4.84
C GLN A 58 3.43 -19.81 -4.45
N THR A 59 3.80 -19.97 -3.17
CA THR A 59 5.11 -19.56 -2.63
C THR A 59 5.50 -18.11 -2.97
N PRO A 60 4.62 -17.10 -2.81
CA PRO A 60 4.97 -15.73 -3.10
C PRO A 60 6.11 -15.26 -2.18
N PRO A 61 6.96 -14.32 -2.63
CA PRO A 61 8.09 -13.85 -1.84
C PRO A 61 7.65 -13.02 -0.63
N PHE A 62 6.48 -12.40 -0.71
CA PHE A 62 5.83 -11.67 0.37
C PHE A 62 4.33 -11.53 0.09
N ILE A 63 3.62 -11.09 1.12
CA ILE A 63 2.22 -10.65 1.05
C ILE A 63 2.17 -9.18 1.46
N LEU A 64 1.36 -8.38 0.77
CA LEU A 64 0.92 -7.07 1.24
C LEU A 64 -0.46 -7.22 1.87
N HIS A 65 -0.61 -6.77 3.12
CA HIS A 65 -1.93 -6.64 3.72
C HIS A 65 -2.28 -5.16 3.83
N VAL A 66 -3.27 -4.69 3.06
CA VAL A 66 -3.60 -3.26 2.96
C VAL A 66 -4.83 -2.89 3.78
N GLY A 67 -4.78 -3.23 5.07
CA GLY A 67 -5.79 -2.83 6.04
C GLY A 67 -7.01 -3.73 6.13
N ASP A 68 -7.84 -3.40 7.11
CA ASP A 68 -9.20 -3.91 7.30
C ASP A 68 -9.28 -5.42 7.51
N THR A 69 -8.72 -5.80 8.64
CA THR A 69 -8.64 -7.12 9.25
C THR A 69 -9.88 -7.48 10.09
N GLN A 70 -10.83 -6.56 10.18
CA GLN A 70 -12.11 -6.67 10.87
C GLN A 70 -13.12 -5.72 10.21
N SER A 71 -14.42 -5.94 10.42
CA SER A 71 -15.42 -4.96 9.98
C SER A 71 -15.45 -3.74 10.91
N GLY A 72 -15.78 -2.55 10.38
CA GLY A 72 -16.00 -1.35 11.20
C GLY A 72 -17.22 -1.42 12.13
N GLY A 73 -17.99 -2.51 12.04
CA GLY A 73 -19.08 -2.82 12.95
C GLY A 73 -18.66 -3.66 14.16
N GLU A 74 -17.45 -4.20 14.18
CA GLU A 74 -16.94 -5.03 15.28
C GLU A 74 -16.40 -4.18 16.44
N VAL A 75 -16.50 -4.74 17.65
CA VAL A 75 -15.85 -4.15 18.83
C VAL A 75 -14.35 -4.42 18.71
N CYS A 76 -13.55 -3.36 18.69
CA CYS A 76 -12.10 -3.46 18.58
C CYS A 76 -11.45 -4.17 19.78
N GLY A 77 -10.36 -4.87 19.51
CA GLY A 77 -9.62 -5.65 20.51
C GLY A 77 -9.68 -7.15 20.23
N PRO A 78 -10.83 -7.84 20.39
CA PRO A 78 -10.94 -9.27 20.10
C PRO A 78 -10.45 -9.69 18.69
N PRO A 79 -10.76 -8.95 17.60
CA PRO A 79 -10.28 -9.35 16.27
C PRO A 79 -8.77 -9.27 16.08
N ASP A 80 -8.03 -8.51 16.91
CA ASP A 80 -6.55 -8.47 16.87
C ASP A 80 -5.94 -9.88 17.04
N ALA A 81 -6.56 -10.74 17.85
CA ALA A 81 -6.10 -12.12 18.04
C ALA A 81 -6.33 -12.98 16.80
N ALA A 82 -7.44 -12.76 16.08
CA ALA A 82 -7.72 -13.44 14.82
C ALA A 82 -6.73 -12.98 13.74
N PHE A 83 -6.43 -11.68 13.68
CA PHE A 83 -5.41 -11.15 12.78
C PHE A 83 -4.01 -11.71 13.08
N ALA A 84 -3.60 -11.73 14.35
CA ALA A 84 -2.34 -12.34 14.77
C ALA A 84 -2.26 -13.83 14.40
N LYS A 85 -3.38 -14.56 14.50
CA LYS A 85 -3.47 -15.95 14.05
C LYS A 85 -3.31 -16.07 12.54
N MET A 86 -3.95 -15.20 11.74
CA MET A 86 -3.78 -15.20 10.29
C MET A 86 -2.32 -14.96 9.90
N LEU A 87 -1.64 -13.99 10.53
CA LEU A 87 -0.21 -13.74 10.33
C LEU A 87 0.64 -14.98 10.65
N ALA A 88 0.25 -15.76 11.68
CA ALA A 88 0.91 -17.01 12.01
C ALA A 88 0.66 -18.12 10.97
N ASP A 89 -0.58 -18.25 10.48
CA ASP A 89 -0.97 -19.27 9.51
C ASP A 89 -0.30 -19.04 8.13
N LEU A 90 -0.03 -17.78 7.78
CA LEU A 90 0.68 -17.37 6.55
C LEU A 90 2.19 -17.66 6.58
N LYS A 91 2.78 -17.94 7.75
CA LYS A 91 4.22 -18.28 7.84
C LYS A 91 4.55 -19.51 6.99
N PRO A 92 5.73 -19.53 6.35
CA PRO A 92 6.86 -18.61 6.52
C PRO A 92 6.86 -17.38 5.59
N ILE A 93 5.78 -17.09 4.86
CA ILE A 93 5.75 -15.96 3.93
C ILE A 93 5.70 -14.66 4.75
N PRO A 94 6.60 -13.68 4.50
CA PRO A 94 6.57 -12.40 5.21
C PRO A 94 5.34 -11.60 4.77
N VAL A 95 4.62 -11.05 5.75
CA VAL A 95 3.48 -10.15 5.53
C VAL A 95 3.89 -8.74 5.89
N PHE A 96 3.82 -7.83 4.93
CA PHE A 96 3.98 -6.40 5.16
C PHE A 96 2.58 -5.79 5.24
N TYR A 97 2.25 -5.23 6.40
CA TYR A 97 0.92 -4.77 6.74
C TYR A 97 0.91 -3.25 6.92
N THR A 98 -0.20 -2.61 6.53
CA THR A 98 -0.58 -1.25 6.96
C THR A 98 -2.03 -1.30 7.41
N PRO A 99 -2.44 -0.58 8.46
CA PRO A 99 -3.81 -0.61 8.94
C PRO A 99 -4.77 0.07 7.97
N GLY A 100 -6.04 -0.32 8.09
CA GLY A 100 -7.19 0.39 7.56
C GLY A 100 -7.93 1.16 8.65
N ASP A 101 -9.05 1.80 8.30
CA ASP A 101 -9.86 2.56 9.25
C ASP A 101 -10.55 1.66 10.27
N ASN A 102 -10.94 0.44 9.84
CA ASN A 102 -11.61 -0.51 10.72
C ASN A 102 -10.78 -0.88 11.95
N GLU A 103 -9.44 -0.89 11.86
CA GLU A 103 -8.59 -1.20 13.02
C GLU A 103 -8.52 -0.10 14.06
N TRP A 104 -8.85 1.15 13.75
CA TRP A 104 -8.65 2.25 14.69
C TRP A 104 -9.60 3.43 14.57
N THR A 105 -9.75 4.08 13.41
CA THR A 105 -10.63 5.26 13.29
C THR A 105 -12.10 4.89 13.44
N ASP A 106 -12.49 3.69 13.00
CA ASP A 106 -13.89 3.22 13.15
C ASP A 106 -14.19 2.57 14.50
N CYS A 107 -13.17 2.36 15.34
CA CYS A 107 -13.37 1.71 16.63
C CYS A 107 -14.29 2.52 17.55
N ASP A 108 -14.29 3.84 17.38
CA ASP A 108 -15.11 4.75 18.14
C ASP A 108 -16.60 4.69 17.80
N ARG A 109 -17.00 3.88 16.79
CA ARG A 109 -18.40 3.52 16.52
C ARG A 109 -18.99 2.66 17.63
N LYS A 110 -18.15 2.08 18.50
CA LYS A 110 -18.52 1.26 19.66
C LYS A 110 -17.94 1.84 20.96
N ASP A 111 -18.52 1.43 22.09
CA ASP A 111 -17.94 1.69 23.40
C ASP A 111 -16.84 0.67 23.72
N ASP A 112 -15.75 1.14 24.32
CA ASP A 112 -14.71 0.33 24.94
C ASP A 112 -15.30 -0.40 26.16
N PRO A 113 -15.37 -1.75 26.15
CA PRO A 113 -15.91 -2.52 27.25
C PRO A 113 -15.20 -2.27 28.59
N ALA A 114 -13.93 -1.85 28.58
CA ALA A 114 -13.16 -1.59 29.78
C ALA A 114 -13.51 -0.25 30.45
N THR A 115 -13.99 0.73 29.69
CA THR A 115 -14.26 2.10 30.19
C THR A 115 -15.72 2.52 30.10
N GLY A 116 -16.53 1.85 29.27
CA GLY A 116 -17.92 2.21 28.99
C GLY A 116 -18.08 3.52 28.21
N ARG A 117 -17.01 3.99 27.55
CA ARG A 117 -16.98 5.18 26.69
C ARG A 117 -16.57 4.77 25.28
N ARG A 118 -16.87 5.58 24.26
CA ARG A 118 -16.34 5.38 22.90
C ARG A 118 -14.83 5.17 22.94
N PHE A 119 -14.34 4.24 22.12
CA PHE A 119 -12.89 4.04 21.96
C PHE A 119 -12.23 5.34 21.51
N SER A 120 -11.08 5.69 22.10
CA SER A 120 -10.18 6.69 21.50
C SER A 120 -9.47 6.06 20.31
N GLU A 121 -9.63 6.64 19.13
CA GLU A 121 -9.00 6.21 17.88
C GLU A 121 -7.47 6.31 18.01
N LEU A 122 -6.98 7.41 18.58
CA LEU A 122 -5.55 7.65 18.75
C LEU A 122 -4.92 6.66 19.72
N HIS A 123 -5.60 6.35 20.83
CA HIS A 123 -5.14 5.32 21.76
C HIS A 123 -5.18 3.93 21.13
N ARG A 124 -6.19 3.67 20.30
CA ARG A 124 -6.33 2.40 19.58
C ARG A 124 -5.21 2.17 18.56
N LEU A 125 -4.84 3.21 17.80
CA LEU A 125 -3.71 3.17 16.87
C LEU A 125 -2.40 2.89 17.62
N GLU A 126 -2.17 3.55 18.76
CA GLU A 126 -0.98 3.29 19.58
C GLU A 126 -0.92 1.84 20.09
N GLY A 127 -2.04 1.30 20.54
CA GLY A 127 -2.12 -0.11 20.90
C GLY A 127 -1.82 -1.06 19.73
N LEU A 128 -2.28 -0.73 18.51
CA LEU A 128 -2.00 -1.50 17.31
C LEU A 128 -0.51 -1.49 16.97
N ARG A 129 0.14 -0.31 17.04
CA ARG A 129 1.60 -0.14 16.85
C ARG A 129 2.40 -1.08 17.73
N GLN A 130 2.07 -1.12 19.02
CA GLN A 130 2.77 -1.95 20.00
C GLN A 130 2.57 -3.46 19.75
N ARG A 131 1.38 -3.88 19.32
CA ARG A 131 1.05 -5.30 19.13
C ARG A 131 1.59 -5.87 17.82
N VAL A 132 1.44 -5.13 16.73
CA VAL A 132 1.64 -5.67 15.37
C VAL A 132 3.01 -5.28 14.80
N PHE A 133 3.49 -4.07 15.10
CA PHE A 133 4.63 -3.48 14.40
C PHE A 133 5.94 -3.52 15.19
N ALA A 134 5.93 -4.05 16.41
CA ALA A 134 7.11 -4.19 17.26
C ALA A 134 8.16 -5.16 16.70
N THR A 135 7.76 -6.13 15.86
CA THR A 135 8.67 -7.08 15.24
C THR A 135 8.63 -6.93 13.73
N PRO A 136 9.78 -6.70 13.05
CA PRO A 136 9.79 -6.59 11.60
C PRO A 136 9.46 -7.95 10.96
N PRO A 137 8.72 -7.96 9.83
CA PRO A 137 8.34 -9.20 9.14
C PRO A 137 9.53 -9.92 8.52
N VAL A 138 10.64 -9.21 8.30
CA VAL A 138 11.90 -9.74 7.78
C VAL A 138 13.08 -9.24 8.60
N ARG A 139 14.12 -10.07 8.73
CA ARG A 139 15.39 -9.73 9.39
C ARG A 139 16.60 -9.77 8.47
N ASP A 140 16.43 -10.35 7.28
CA ASP A 140 17.47 -10.45 6.28
C ASP A 140 17.78 -9.04 5.73
N THR A 141 19.03 -8.61 5.86
CA THR A 141 19.48 -7.26 5.52
C THR A 141 19.36 -6.96 4.03
N LYS A 142 19.25 -7.96 3.16
CA LYS A 142 19.06 -7.77 1.71
C LYS A 142 17.77 -7.01 1.37
N TRP A 143 16.77 -7.10 2.25
CA TRP A 143 15.49 -6.40 2.08
C TRP A 143 15.61 -4.90 2.37
N HIS A 144 16.71 -4.43 2.97
CA HIS A 144 16.88 -3.04 3.40
C HIS A 144 15.63 -2.46 4.09
N TYR A 145 14.97 -3.32 4.90
CA TYR A 145 13.72 -3.00 5.57
C TYR A 145 13.93 -1.83 6.52
N ALA A 146 13.06 -0.83 6.43
CA ALA A 146 13.02 0.30 7.32
C ALA A 146 11.58 0.63 7.68
N GLN A 147 11.34 0.94 8.94
CA GLN A 147 10.11 1.56 9.41
C GLN A 147 10.31 3.07 9.51
N GLN A 148 9.25 3.83 9.30
CA GLN A 148 9.26 5.25 9.58
C GLN A 148 9.36 5.44 11.11
N PRO A 149 10.25 6.33 11.58
CA PRO A 149 10.25 6.74 12.99
C PRO A 149 8.86 7.23 13.42
N ASP A 150 8.41 6.81 14.60
CA ASP A 150 7.13 7.19 15.23
C ASP A 150 5.83 6.76 14.51
N MET A 151 5.93 6.19 13.30
CA MET A 151 4.84 5.51 12.57
C MET A 151 5.34 4.15 12.08
N PRO A 152 5.52 3.16 12.98
CA PRO A 152 6.08 1.87 12.62
C PRO A 152 5.19 1.06 11.65
N GLU A 153 3.94 1.47 11.46
CA GLU A 153 3.03 0.97 10.42
C GLU A 153 3.41 1.41 9.00
N ASN A 154 4.20 2.48 8.87
CA ASN A 154 4.79 2.90 7.61
C ASN A 154 6.14 2.21 7.46
N ALA A 155 6.29 1.38 6.44
CA ALA A 155 7.50 0.63 6.18
C ALA A 155 7.93 0.74 4.73
N ARG A 156 9.19 0.42 4.46
CA ARG A 156 9.77 0.37 3.13
C ARG A 156 10.77 -0.76 3.05
N PHE A 157 10.77 -1.49 1.95
CA PHE A 157 11.74 -2.54 1.68
C PHE A 157 12.07 -2.63 0.19
N ASP A 158 13.19 -3.28 -0.06
CA ASP A 158 13.70 -3.61 -1.38
C ASP A 158 13.42 -5.07 -1.69
N TYR A 159 12.91 -5.36 -2.88
CA TYR A 159 12.80 -6.71 -3.39
C TYR A 159 13.19 -6.74 -4.87
N GLY A 160 14.28 -7.44 -5.20
CA GLY A 160 14.88 -7.39 -6.52
C GLY A 160 15.10 -5.95 -6.99
N ARG A 161 14.52 -5.58 -8.14
CA ARG A 161 14.58 -4.21 -8.68
C ARG A 161 13.45 -3.27 -8.22
N PHE A 162 12.63 -3.68 -7.26
CA PHE A 162 11.46 -2.93 -6.78
C PHE A 162 11.72 -2.34 -5.40
N VAL A 163 11.23 -1.12 -5.18
CA VAL A 163 11.02 -0.57 -3.83
C VAL A 163 9.54 -0.68 -3.50
N VAL A 164 9.22 -1.21 -2.33
CA VAL A 164 7.85 -1.26 -1.83
C VAL A 164 7.75 -0.37 -0.60
N VAL A 165 6.66 0.38 -0.47
CA VAL A 165 6.38 1.27 0.65
C VAL A 165 4.94 1.08 1.12
N THR A 166 4.75 0.90 2.42
CA THR A 166 3.43 0.93 3.07
C THR A 166 3.21 2.29 3.72
N MET A 167 1.98 2.77 3.71
CA MET A 167 1.59 4.03 4.35
C MET A 167 0.21 3.92 5.02
N ASN A 168 0.14 4.42 6.25
CA ASN A 168 -1.07 4.61 7.04
C ASN A 168 -1.86 5.80 6.49
N VAL A 169 -2.58 5.50 5.42
CA VAL A 169 -3.59 6.34 4.79
C VAL A 169 -4.84 5.47 4.76
N VAL A 170 -5.84 5.88 5.53
CA VAL A 170 -7.03 5.08 5.82
C VAL A 170 -8.30 5.78 5.38
N GLY A 171 -9.40 5.02 5.26
CA GLY A 171 -10.74 5.52 5.01
C GLY A 171 -11.21 6.54 6.03
N THR A 172 -12.50 6.89 5.97
CA THR A 172 -13.09 7.89 6.87
C THR A 172 -12.35 9.25 6.78
N ASN A 173 -12.13 9.69 5.53
CA ASN A 173 -11.43 10.93 5.17
C ASN A 173 -10.04 11.06 5.84
N ASN A 174 -9.33 9.94 5.94
CA ASN A 174 -8.03 9.85 6.60
C ASN A 174 -8.16 10.29 8.07
N GLY A 175 -9.11 9.70 8.80
CA GLY A 175 -9.35 9.96 10.23
C GLY A 175 -9.74 11.41 10.54
N ARG A 176 -10.53 12.03 9.66
CA ARG A 176 -11.05 13.39 9.85
C ARG A 176 -12.57 13.45 9.96
N ASP A 177 -13.26 12.44 9.46
CA ASP A 177 -14.70 12.35 9.53
C ASP A 177 -15.10 11.50 10.74
N LEU A 178 -16.30 11.74 11.28
CA LEU A 178 -16.94 10.92 12.31
C LEU A 178 -16.14 10.67 13.60
N VAL A 179 -15.25 11.58 14.00
CA VAL A 179 -14.49 11.48 15.25
C VAL A 179 -15.41 11.66 16.47
N MET A 180 -15.72 10.56 17.14
CA MET A 180 -16.58 10.45 18.33
C MET A 180 -15.80 10.04 19.59
N GLY A 181 -14.63 9.43 19.41
CA GLY A 181 -13.80 8.86 20.48
C GLY A 181 -12.83 9.81 21.16
N ASP A 182 -12.41 10.86 20.45
CA ASP A 182 -11.36 11.79 20.84
C ASP A 182 -11.83 13.24 20.80
N ASP A 183 -11.06 14.15 21.42
CA ASP A 183 -11.24 15.58 21.20
C ASP A 183 -10.90 15.91 19.73
N LEU A 184 -11.86 16.49 19.01
CA LEU A 184 -11.71 16.75 17.58
C LEU A 184 -10.48 17.60 17.25
N ARG A 185 -10.11 18.60 18.08
CA ARG A 185 -8.91 19.41 17.85
C ARG A 185 -7.64 18.58 18.00
N VAL A 186 -7.63 17.61 18.91
CA VAL A 186 -6.50 16.68 19.08
C VAL A 186 -6.42 15.73 17.88
N ALA A 187 -7.54 15.12 17.48
CA ALA A 187 -7.61 14.21 16.34
C ALA A 187 -7.19 14.89 15.03
N THR A 188 -7.71 16.08 14.72
CA THR A 188 -7.31 16.84 13.52
C THR A 188 -5.82 17.16 13.51
N ARG A 189 -5.24 17.59 14.64
CA ARG A 189 -3.78 17.84 14.71
C ARG A 189 -2.97 16.56 14.49
N ALA A 190 -3.44 15.41 15.00
CA ALA A 190 -2.80 14.13 14.76
C ALA A 190 -2.89 13.71 13.28
N ALA A 191 -4.03 13.95 12.62
CA ALA A 191 -4.20 13.72 11.19
C ALA A 191 -3.26 14.61 10.35
N ASP A 192 -3.18 15.91 10.65
CA ASP A 192 -2.27 16.83 9.96
C ASP A 192 -0.80 16.44 10.12
N ALA A 193 -0.40 16.03 11.33
CA ALA A 193 0.94 15.52 11.58
C ALA A 193 1.21 14.23 10.78
N ARG A 194 0.25 13.28 10.79
CA ARG A 194 0.35 12.03 10.02
C ARG A 194 0.51 12.31 8.53
N ASP A 195 -0.23 13.27 7.97
CA ASP A 195 -0.10 13.65 6.56
C ASP A 195 1.27 14.23 6.24
N ALA A 196 1.77 15.16 7.06
CA ALA A 196 3.10 15.71 6.88
C ALA A 196 4.18 14.61 6.89
N HIS A 197 4.04 13.66 7.81
CA HIS A 197 4.93 12.52 7.93
C HIS A 197 4.80 11.52 6.78
N ASN A 198 3.59 11.20 6.34
CA ASN A 198 3.32 10.34 5.17
C ASN A 198 3.91 10.93 3.90
N VAL A 199 3.72 12.24 3.67
CA VAL A 199 4.32 12.95 2.53
C VAL A 199 5.85 12.91 2.59
N ALA A 200 6.44 13.13 3.76
CA ALA A 200 7.89 13.04 3.93
C ALA A 200 8.42 11.62 3.69
N TRP A 201 7.70 10.60 4.18
CA TRP A 201 8.03 9.19 3.99
C TRP A 201 8.00 8.77 2.53
N LEU A 202 6.93 9.15 1.81
CA LEU A 202 6.78 8.88 0.39
C LEU A 202 7.94 9.50 -0.40
N LYS A 203 8.25 10.79 -0.17
CA LYS A 203 9.39 11.46 -0.79
C LYS A 203 10.72 10.75 -0.51
N ALA A 204 10.93 10.31 0.74
CA ALA A 204 12.12 9.56 1.11
C ALA A 204 12.21 8.17 0.44
N ALA A 205 11.07 7.49 0.27
CA ALA A 205 11.00 6.22 -0.45
C ALA A 205 11.38 6.39 -1.93
N PHE A 206 10.86 7.43 -2.60
CA PHE A 206 11.23 7.75 -3.98
C PHE A 206 12.68 8.23 -4.12
N ALA A 207 13.20 9.00 -3.17
CA ALA A 207 14.62 9.38 -3.15
C ALA A 207 15.53 8.14 -3.05
N HIS A 208 15.18 7.16 -2.20
CA HIS A 208 15.87 5.88 -2.13
C HIS A 208 15.75 5.08 -3.42
N ALA A 209 14.55 5.00 -4.01
CA ALA A 209 14.32 4.34 -5.29
C ALA A 209 15.21 4.91 -6.41
N ARG A 210 15.36 6.24 -6.49
CA ARG A 210 16.28 6.91 -7.41
C ARG A 210 17.75 6.56 -7.10
N LYS A 211 18.16 6.68 -5.83
CA LYS A 211 19.54 6.39 -5.39
C LYS A 211 19.98 4.97 -5.74
N ARG A 212 19.09 3.97 -5.59
CA ARG A 212 19.38 2.57 -5.93
C ARG A 212 19.15 2.21 -7.39
N GLY A 213 18.58 3.13 -8.20
CA GLY A 213 18.21 2.85 -9.57
C GLY A 213 17.08 1.81 -9.72
N ALA A 214 16.13 1.78 -8.79
CA ALA A 214 14.97 0.88 -8.79
C ALA A 214 14.19 0.98 -10.11
N ALA A 215 13.73 -0.16 -10.63
CA ALA A 215 12.98 -0.22 -11.88
C ALA A 215 11.53 0.23 -11.72
N ALA A 216 10.94 0.07 -10.53
CA ALA A 216 9.62 0.53 -10.19
C ALA A 216 9.44 0.74 -8.67
N VAL A 217 8.38 1.46 -8.28
CA VAL A 217 7.95 1.64 -6.89
C VAL A 217 6.54 1.08 -6.71
N ILE A 218 6.31 0.33 -5.64
CA ILE A 218 4.98 -0.12 -5.22
C ILE A 218 4.61 0.63 -3.93
N VAL A 219 3.50 1.34 -3.93
CA VAL A 219 2.92 2.06 -2.79
C VAL A 219 1.68 1.32 -2.35
N ALA A 220 1.57 1.00 -1.07
CA ALA A 220 0.48 0.25 -0.48
C ALA A 220 -0.19 1.07 0.62
N THR A 221 -1.49 1.32 0.48
CA THR A 221 -2.34 2.07 1.43
C THR A 221 -3.68 1.37 1.55
N GLN A 222 -4.47 1.61 2.61
CA GLN A 222 -5.82 1.07 2.64
C GLN A 222 -6.76 1.93 1.78
N ALA A 223 -6.80 3.24 2.02
CA ALA A 223 -7.85 4.13 1.50
C ALA A 223 -7.95 4.18 -0.04
N ASP A 224 -9.18 4.26 -0.56
CA ASP A 224 -9.43 4.71 -1.93
C ASP A 224 -9.45 6.25 -2.01
N MET A 225 -8.24 6.83 -2.07
CA MET A 225 -8.02 8.28 -2.14
C MET A 225 -8.62 8.99 -3.37
N PHE A 226 -9.30 8.27 -4.27
CA PHE A 226 -9.82 8.77 -5.55
C PHE A 226 -11.35 8.74 -5.60
N ASN A 227 -12.01 8.14 -4.61
CA ASN A 227 -13.47 8.06 -4.53
C ASN A 227 -14.10 9.19 -3.69
N GLU A 228 -13.46 10.37 -3.67
CA GLU A 228 -13.98 11.53 -2.95
C GLU A 228 -15.22 12.12 -3.62
N LYS A 229 -16.20 12.54 -2.78
CA LYS A 229 -17.37 13.33 -3.22
C LYS A 229 -16.90 14.54 -4.02
N ALA A 230 -17.62 14.87 -5.09
CA ALA A 230 -17.21 15.91 -6.04
C ALA A 230 -17.02 17.29 -5.37
N GLU A 231 -17.83 17.57 -4.35
CA GLU A 231 -17.82 18.81 -3.56
C GLU A 231 -16.65 18.88 -2.57
N ALA A 232 -16.18 17.73 -2.07
CA ALA A 232 -15.04 17.64 -1.16
C ALA A 232 -13.71 17.71 -1.92
N ARG A 233 -13.68 17.16 -3.14
CA ARG A 233 -12.47 16.94 -3.92
C ARG A 233 -11.67 18.22 -4.15
N PHE A 234 -10.36 18.16 -3.86
CA PHE A 234 -9.43 19.29 -3.93
C PHE A 234 -9.75 20.45 -2.97
N VAL A 235 -10.70 20.31 -2.05
CA VAL A 235 -10.95 21.28 -0.98
C VAL A 235 -10.03 20.95 0.19
N PRO A 236 -9.05 21.80 0.55
CA PRO A 236 -8.17 21.50 1.67
C PRO A 236 -8.95 21.43 2.99
N CYS A 237 -8.63 20.44 3.82
CA CYS A 237 -9.10 20.38 5.19
C CYS A 237 -8.42 21.47 6.02
N HIS A 238 -9.11 22.59 6.21
CA HIS A 238 -8.71 23.67 7.11
C HIS A 238 -9.73 23.77 8.24
N ASP A 239 -9.26 23.83 9.48
CA ASP A 239 -10.08 24.07 10.66
C ASP A 239 -11.27 23.09 10.80
N VAL A 240 -11.08 21.80 10.49
CA VAL A 240 -12.12 20.75 10.66
C VAL A 240 -12.71 20.76 12.07
N ALA A 241 -11.90 21.08 13.08
CA ALA A 241 -12.36 21.20 14.45
C ALA A 241 -13.24 22.43 14.77
N ALA A 242 -13.43 23.34 13.80
CA ALA A 242 -14.35 24.47 13.90
C ALA A 242 -15.70 24.19 13.21
N ASP A 243 -15.73 23.28 12.23
CA ASP A 243 -16.92 22.83 11.53
C ASP A 243 -16.69 21.39 11.02
N ASP A 244 -17.20 20.42 11.77
CA ASP A 244 -17.10 18.99 11.49
C ASP A 244 -18.04 18.52 10.37
N ASN A 245 -18.91 19.40 9.85
CA ASN A 245 -19.78 19.12 8.72
C ASN A 245 -19.21 19.62 7.39
N ARG A 246 -18.08 20.32 7.43
CA ARG A 246 -17.44 20.85 6.23
C ARG A 246 -16.77 19.73 5.44
N LEU A 247 -17.30 19.47 4.25
CA LEU A 247 -16.66 18.59 3.27
C LEU A 247 -15.27 19.11 2.89
N CYS A 248 -14.27 18.24 2.99
CA CYS A 248 -12.89 18.51 2.61
C CYS A 248 -12.18 17.22 2.19
N ASP A 249 -11.10 17.36 1.43
CA ASP A 249 -10.29 16.28 0.89
C ASP A 249 -9.08 16.01 1.80
N GLY A 250 -9.24 15.08 2.74
CA GLY A 250 -8.21 14.64 3.68
C GLY A 250 -7.09 13.82 3.02
N PHE A 251 -7.26 13.45 1.75
CA PHE A 251 -6.28 12.71 0.96
C PHE A 251 -5.41 13.64 0.10
N LEU A 252 -5.83 14.90 -0.10
CA LEU A 252 -5.20 15.85 -1.01
C LEU A 252 -3.67 15.95 -0.85
N PRO A 253 -3.10 16.09 0.36
CA PRO A 253 -1.64 16.24 0.52
C PRO A 253 -0.86 15.01 0.03
N VAL A 254 -1.31 13.81 0.40
CA VAL A 254 -0.65 12.54 0.04
C VAL A 254 -0.86 12.25 -1.45
N ARG A 255 -2.08 12.44 -1.95
CA ARG A 255 -2.44 12.23 -3.35
C ARG A 255 -1.64 13.15 -4.28
N ALA A 256 -1.50 14.43 -3.93
CA ALA A 256 -0.66 15.36 -4.67
C ALA A 256 0.83 14.96 -4.66
N ALA A 257 1.34 14.51 -3.52
CA ALA A 257 2.73 14.04 -3.40
C ALA A 257 2.97 12.77 -4.24
N LEU A 258 2.04 11.81 -4.25
CA LEU A 258 2.14 10.58 -5.04
C LEU A 258 2.24 10.89 -6.54
N ILE A 259 1.41 11.79 -7.06
CA ILE A 259 1.44 12.18 -8.47
C ILE A 259 2.73 12.91 -8.81
N HIS A 260 3.15 13.85 -7.96
CA HIS A 260 4.40 14.57 -8.15
C HIS A 260 5.59 13.62 -8.21
N GLU A 261 5.74 12.75 -7.21
CA GLU A 261 6.85 11.80 -7.14
C GLU A 261 6.81 10.77 -8.27
N SER A 262 5.61 10.32 -8.68
CA SER A 262 5.45 9.43 -9.83
C SER A 262 5.99 10.08 -11.09
N ARG A 263 5.57 11.31 -11.41
CA ARG A 263 6.09 12.05 -12.58
C ARG A 263 7.60 12.25 -12.51
N ALA A 264 8.12 12.64 -11.35
CA ALA A 264 9.54 12.88 -11.15
C ALA A 264 10.39 11.60 -11.17
N PHE A 265 9.81 10.44 -10.87
CA PHE A 265 10.51 9.15 -10.95
C PHE A 265 10.67 8.66 -12.39
N GLY A 266 9.70 8.96 -13.27
CA GLY A 266 9.77 8.67 -14.70
C GLY A 266 9.79 7.18 -15.08
N ARG A 267 9.53 6.30 -14.11
CA ARG A 267 9.46 4.84 -14.24
C ARG A 267 8.15 4.32 -13.61
N PRO A 268 7.70 3.09 -13.89
CA PRO A 268 6.43 2.60 -13.38
C PRO A 268 6.30 2.72 -11.85
N VAL A 269 5.12 3.19 -11.43
CA VAL A 269 4.67 3.25 -10.03
C VAL A 269 3.35 2.51 -9.94
N PHE A 270 3.18 1.72 -8.88
CA PHE A 270 1.97 0.96 -8.62
C PHE A 270 1.40 1.39 -7.28
N LEU A 271 0.20 1.97 -7.27
CA LEU A 271 -0.59 2.14 -6.05
C LEU A 271 -1.49 0.91 -5.89
N ILE A 272 -1.40 0.27 -4.73
CA ILE A 272 -2.21 -0.89 -4.34
C ILE A 272 -3.03 -0.49 -3.12
N HIS A 273 -4.34 -0.54 -3.24
CA HIS A 273 -5.26 -0.17 -2.17
C HIS A 273 -6.49 -1.09 -2.09
N GLY A 274 -7.33 -0.86 -1.07
CA GLY A 274 -8.60 -1.52 -0.83
C GLY A 274 -9.67 -0.47 -0.53
N ASP A 275 -10.36 -0.61 0.61
CA ASP A 275 -11.35 0.32 1.21
C ASP A 275 -12.72 0.31 0.53
N THR A 276 -12.73 0.25 -0.81
CA THR A 276 -13.95 0.36 -1.61
C THR A 276 -14.07 -0.77 -2.61
N SER A 277 -15.29 -1.15 -2.98
CA SER A 277 -15.57 -1.79 -4.26
C SER A 277 -15.64 -0.75 -5.40
N PRO A 278 -15.35 -1.12 -6.68
CA PRO A 278 -15.08 -2.47 -7.19
C PRO A 278 -13.59 -2.82 -7.41
N PHE A 279 -13.32 -4.13 -7.50
CA PHE A 279 -12.01 -4.70 -7.89
C PHE A 279 -11.59 -4.21 -9.28
N THR A 280 -10.63 -3.29 -9.35
CA THR A 280 -10.33 -2.53 -10.57
C THR A 280 -8.85 -2.27 -10.77
N LEU A 281 -8.45 -2.12 -12.04
CA LEU A 281 -7.10 -1.74 -12.42
C LEU A 281 -7.14 -0.60 -13.45
N THR A 282 -6.60 0.54 -13.05
CA THR A 282 -6.58 1.78 -13.86
C THR A 282 -5.16 2.32 -14.00
N GLN A 283 -4.98 3.27 -14.93
CA GLN A 283 -3.72 3.97 -15.16
C GLN A 283 -3.98 5.46 -15.19
N GLY A 284 -3.10 6.23 -14.55
CA GLY A 284 -2.82 7.60 -14.98
C GLY A 284 -3.45 8.74 -14.17
N ASP A 285 -4.58 8.55 -13.51
CA ASP A 285 -5.47 9.69 -13.30
C ASP A 285 -5.90 9.89 -11.84
N LEU A 286 -5.59 11.06 -11.26
CA LEU A 286 -6.44 11.62 -10.20
C LEU A 286 -7.79 12.02 -10.81
N PRO A 287 -8.83 12.13 -9.97
CA PRO A 287 -10.16 12.55 -10.39
C PRO A 287 -10.28 14.07 -10.71
N GLY A 288 -9.16 14.71 -11.11
CA GLY A 288 -9.05 16.10 -11.55
C GLY A 288 -8.74 16.24 -13.04
N ASN A 289 -8.81 17.48 -13.54
CA ASN A 289 -8.68 17.81 -14.97
C ASN A 289 -7.35 18.48 -15.33
N SER A 290 -6.49 18.82 -14.36
CA SER A 290 -5.21 19.44 -14.65
C SER A 290 -4.19 18.39 -15.09
N LEU A 291 -3.26 18.77 -15.98
CA LEU A 291 -2.09 17.94 -16.30
C LEU A 291 -1.22 17.64 -15.08
N THR A 292 -1.30 18.47 -14.04
CA THR A 292 -0.62 18.23 -12.76
C THR A 292 -1.25 17.09 -11.97
N ASP A 293 -2.47 16.69 -12.31
CA ASP A 293 -3.25 15.66 -11.63
C ASP A 293 -3.09 14.29 -12.32
N LYS A 294 -2.22 14.22 -13.32
CA LYS A 294 -2.02 13.03 -14.16
C LYS A 294 -0.58 12.55 -14.05
N ALA A 295 -0.40 11.24 -13.90
CA ALA A 295 0.89 10.57 -13.91
C ALA A 295 0.78 9.31 -14.79
N GLY A 296 1.12 9.42 -16.07
CA GLY A 296 0.98 8.32 -17.03
C GLY A 296 1.79 7.05 -16.70
N ASN A 297 2.69 7.10 -15.72
CA ASN A 297 3.44 5.97 -15.21
C ASN A 297 2.89 5.39 -13.88
N LEU A 298 1.80 5.95 -13.35
CA LEU A 298 1.11 5.45 -12.17
C LEU A 298 -0.02 4.50 -12.57
N TRP A 299 0.02 3.29 -12.03
CA TRP A 299 -1.04 2.28 -12.13
C TRP A 299 -1.69 2.12 -10.78
N ARG A 300 -3.02 2.00 -10.74
CA ARG A 300 -3.80 1.90 -9.51
C ARG A 300 -4.60 0.61 -9.51
N LEU A 301 -4.30 -0.26 -8.55
CA LEU A 301 -5.02 -1.49 -8.29
C LEU A 301 -5.85 -1.29 -7.02
N ASN A 302 -7.17 -1.27 -7.16
CA ASN A 302 -8.08 -1.53 -6.05
C ASN A 302 -8.24 -3.05 -5.96
N ALA A 303 -7.80 -3.65 -4.85
CA ALA A 303 -7.71 -5.10 -4.67
C ALA A 303 -9.04 -5.74 -4.24
N ALA A 304 -9.23 -7.01 -4.59
CA ALA A 304 -10.38 -7.80 -4.14
C ALA A 304 -10.31 -8.00 -2.62
N GLY A 305 -11.44 -7.82 -1.94
CA GLY A 305 -11.56 -7.85 -0.49
C GLY A 305 -12.93 -7.33 -0.06
N ASP A 306 -13.16 -6.02 -0.26
CA ASP A 306 -14.44 -5.38 0.05
C ASP A 306 -15.54 -5.90 -0.88
N ALA A 307 -16.36 -6.78 -0.33
CA ALA A 307 -17.39 -7.49 -1.07
C ALA A 307 -18.52 -7.89 -0.16
N GLY A 308 -19.73 -7.84 -0.73
CA GLY A 308 -20.94 -8.24 -0.02
C GLY A 308 -22.08 -8.47 -0.96
N ALA A 309 -23.19 -8.91 -0.39
CA ALA A 309 -24.44 -9.04 -1.09
C ALA A 309 -25.59 -8.74 -0.14
N ASP A 310 -26.59 -8.04 -0.66
CA ASP A 310 -27.91 -7.94 -0.06
C ASP A 310 -28.92 -8.71 -0.94
N LYS A 311 -30.22 -8.55 -0.64
CA LYS A 311 -31.30 -9.22 -1.38
C LYS A 311 -31.41 -8.82 -2.86
N ASP A 312 -30.92 -7.65 -3.22
CA ASP A 312 -31.14 -7.02 -4.52
C ASP A 312 -29.83 -6.93 -5.35
N LYS A 313 -28.67 -6.84 -4.69
CA LYS A 313 -27.37 -6.65 -5.35
C LYS A 313 -26.21 -7.36 -4.64
N SER A 314 -25.22 -7.77 -5.42
CA SER A 314 -23.88 -8.11 -4.95
C SER A 314 -22.88 -7.05 -5.43
N TRP A 315 -21.86 -6.77 -4.63
CA TRP A 315 -20.79 -5.85 -4.98
C TRP A 315 -19.43 -6.45 -4.64
N GLY A 316 -18.39 -5.90 -5.28
CA GLY A 316 -17.02 -6.29 -5.03
C GLY A 316 -16.69 -7.72 -5.45
N VAL A 317 -15.47 -8.14 -5.08
CA VAL A 317 -14.97 -9.49 -5.30
C VAL A 317 -14.43 -10.01 -3.99
N ARG A 318 -15.06 -11.07 -3.46
CA ARG A 318 -14.64 -11.71 -2.21
C ARG A 318 -13.53 -12.72 -2.50
N ASP A 319 -12.28 -12.27 -2.46
CA ASP A 319 -11.10 -13.09 -2.73
C ASP A 319 -9.85 -12.46 -2.10
N VAL A 320 -8.71 -13.13 -2.20
CA VAL A 320 -7.40 -12.49 -2.07
C VAL A 320 -6.83 -12.25 -3.46
N THR A 321 -6.08 -11.17 -3.64
CA THR A 321 -5.60 -10.77 -4.97
C THR A 321 -4.21 -11.31 -5.24
N THR A 322 -4.02 -12.07 -6.32
CA THR A 322 -2.68 -12.34 -6.88
C THR A 322 -2.28 -11.20 -7.80
N VAL A 323 -1.06 -10.70 -7.67
CA VAL A 323 -0.53 -9.59 -8.46
C VAL A 323 0.74 -10.04 -9.16
N SER A 324 0.84 -9.73 -10.45
CA SER A 324 2.06 -9.93 -11.23
C SER A 324 2.45 -8.59 -11.86
N VAL A 325 3.67 -8.15 -11.55
CA VAL A 325 4.29 -6.99 -12.18
C VAL A 325 5.37 -7.50 -13.13
N ASP A 326 5.26 -7.23 -14.43
CA ASP A 326 6.23 -7.58 -15.47
C ASP A 326 6.55 -6.33 -16.29
N LEU A 327 7.69 -5.68 -16.01
CA LEU A 327 8.09 -4.42 -16.63
C LEU A 327 8.49 -4.56 -18.11
N SER A 328 8.48 -5.78 -18.67
CA SER A 328 8.64 -5.99 -20.11
C SER A 328 7.34 -5.74 -20.90
N LYS A 329 6.20 -5.62 -20.21
CA LYS A 329 4.88 -5.44 -20.82
C LYS A 329 4.49 -3.96 -20.88
N ALA A 330 3.69 -3.62 -21.89
CA ALA A 330 3.12 -2.27 -22.04
C ALA A 330 2.19 -1.90 -20.88
N GLN A 331 1.35 -2.85 -20.44
CA GLN A 331 0.68 -2.83 -19.15
C GLN A 331 1.49 -3.71 -18.20
N PRO A 332 2.32 -3.12 -17.32
CA PRO A 332 3.30 -3.84 -16.54
C PRO A 332 2.72 -4.46 -15.27
N ILE A 333 1.44 -4.30 -14.98
CA ILE A 333 0.75 -4.92 -13.85
C ILE A 333 -0.50 -5.67 -14.31
N SER A 334 -0.71 -6.83 -13.72
CA SER A 334 -1.91 -7.65 -13.84
C SER A 334 -2.29 -8.18 -12.47
N ALA A 335 -3.58 -8.41 -12.26
CA ALA A 335 -4.08 -8.99 -11.04
C ALA A 335 -5.23 -9.94 -11.33
N ARG A 336 -5.52 -10.84 -10.38
CA ARG A 336 -6.71 -11.68 -10.38
C ARG A 336 -7.03 -12.18 -8.97
N GLY A 337 -8.30 -12.42 -8.68
CA GLY A 337 -8.73 -13.18 -7.50
C GLY A 337 -8.10 -14.57 -7.52
N LEU A 338 -7.53 -14.98 -6.39
CA LEU A 338 -6.83 -16.25 -6.27
C LEU A 338 -7.77 -17.45 -6.44
N LEU A 339 -8.90 -17.43 -5.76
CA LEU A 339 -9.83 -18.55 -5.73
C LEU A 339 -10.75 -18.55 -6.94
N THR A 340 -11.20 -17.37 -7.36
CA THR A 340 -12.19 -17.18 -8.43
C THR A 340 -11.56 -17.06 -9.81
N GLY A 341 -10.32 -16.59 -9.89
CA GLY A 341 -9.66 -16.23 -11.15
C GLY A 341 -10.23 -14.96 -11.79
N GLU A 342 -11.14 -14.26 -11.10
CA GLU A 342 -11.73 -13.01 -11.58
C GLU A 342 -10.64 -11.96 -11.80
N VAL A 343 -10.72 -11.21 -12.90
CA VAL A 343 -9.73 -10.18 -13.24
C VAL A 343 -10.31 -8.80 -12.93
N PRO A 344 -9.49 -7.82 -12.50
CA PRO A 344 -9.98 -6.49 -12.22
C PRO A 344 -10.68 -5.89 -13.43
N GLY A 345 -11.84 -5.28 -13.19
CA GLY A 345 -12.54 -4.51 -14.19
C GLY A 345 -11.73 -3.29 -14.64
N ARG A 346 -12.05 -2.78 -15.83
CA ARG A 346 -11.83 -1.36 -16.15
C ARG A 346 -13.05 -0.62 -15.64
N GLU A 347 -12.88 0.37 -14.77
CA GLU A 347 -13.94 1.18 -14.13
C GLU A 347 -15.33 1.03 -14.78
N THR A 348 -16.22 0.31 -14.10
CA THR A 348 -17.64 0.60 -14.13
C THR A 348 -17.96 1.26 -12.79
N PRO A 349 -18.68 2.40 -12.74
CA PRO A 349 -19.06 3.00 -11.47
C PRO A 349 -19.76 1.95 -10.61
N GLY A 350 -19.25 1.72 -9.40
CA GLY A 350 -20.05 1.11 -8.35
C GLY A 350 -21.27 2.01 -8.07
N PRO A 351 -22.29 1.51 -7.35
CA PRO A 351 -23.40 2.36 -6.96
C PRO A 351 -22.88 3.62 -6.27
N ASP A 352 -23.44 4.77 -6.63
CA ASP A 352 -23.17 6.02 -5.93
C ASP A 352 -23.33 5.75 -4.42
N THR A 353 -22.28 6.02 -3.65
CA THR A 353 -22.33 5.98 -2.20
C THR A 353 -23.09 7.22 -1.73
N ASP A 354 -24.29 7.01 -1.17
CA ASP A 354 -25.10 8.07 -0.54
C ASP A 354 -24.31 8.78 0.58
#